data_AF-A0A937XSD5-F1
#
_entry.id   AF-A0A937XSD5-F1
#
_cell.length_a   1.000
_cell.length_b   1.000
_cell.length_c   1.000
_cell.angle_alpha   90.00
_cell.angle_beta   90.00
_cell.angle_gamma   90.00
#
_symmetry.space_group_name_H-M   'P 1'
#
loop_
_entity.id
_entity.type
_entity.pdbx_description
1 polymer ?
#
loop_
_entity_poly.entity_id
_entity_poly.type
_entity_poly.pdbx_seq_one_letter_code
_entity_poly.pdbx_strand_id
1 'polypeptide(L)'
;MSATITSVLQEDRLFPPSPEFVKQANISGMAAYKALCDEAERDFEGFWARLAREHVYWRKPFTKALDESNAPFFRWFHDGQTNASYNCLDRHLATQPDKTALIFEADDGKVARVSYRELYHRVCRLANALKANGIRKGDRVIIYMPMSVEAVVAMQACARIAATHSVVFGGFSAKSIHERIIDAGTVAVITADGQMRGGKEIP
;
A
#
# COMPACT_ATOMS: atom_id res chain seq x y z
N MET A 1 -17.43 -10.95 44.13
CA MET A 1 -17.58 -11.89 43.00
C MET A 1 -17.96 -11.05 41.79
N SER A 2 -17.12 -11.10 40.75
CA SER A 2 -17.16 -10.18 39.61
C SER A 2 -18.41 -10.38 38.76
N ALA A 3 -19.17 -9.31 38.53
CA ALA A 3 -20.28 -9.29 37.58
C ALA A 3 -19.71 -9.43 36.17
N THR A 4 -19.71 -10.66 35.67
CA THR A 4 -19.35 -10.97 34.29
C THR A 4 -20.47 -10.48 33.39
N ILE A 5 -20.18 -9.59 32.44
CA ILE A 5 -21.15 -9.15 31.44
C ILE A 5 -21.40 -10.34 30.50
N THR A 6 -22.54 -11.01 30.64
CA THR A 6 -22.99 -12.06 29.72
C THR A 6 -23.87 -11.41 28.65
N SER A 7 -23.35 -11.26 27.43
CA SER A 7 -24.17 -10.87 26.27
C SER A 7 -24.99 -12.07 25.82
N VAL A 8 -26.30 -12.08 26.09
CA VAL A 8 -27.22 -13.20 25.79
C VAL A 8 -28.08 -12.94 24.54
N LEU A 9 -27.66 -12.02 23.67
CA LEU A 9 -28.33 -11.77 22.39
C LEU A 9 -27.63 -12.58 21.30
N GLN A 10 -28.21 -13.74 20.96
CA GLN A 10 -27.98 -14.36 19.65
C GLN A 10 -28.80 -13.55 18.63
N GLU A 11 -28.09 -12.90 17.72
CA GLU A 11 -28.66 -12.06 16.67
C GLU A 11 -28.56 -12.80 15.33
N ASP A 12 -29.69 -13.32 14.85
CA ASP A 12 -29.78 -14.12 13.62
C ASP A 12 -30.27 -13.30 12.40
N ARG A 13 -30.50 -11.99 12.55
CA ARG A 13 -30.95 -11.16 11.41
C ARG A 13 -29.87 -11.08 10.34
N LEU A 14 -30.27 -11.40 9.12
CA LEU A 14 -29.47 -11.21 7.91
C LEU A 14 -29.90 -9.92 7.22
N PHE A 15 -28.90 -9.12 6.83
CA PHE A 15 -29.09 -7.86 6.10
C PHE A 15 -28.51 -8.01 4.69
N PRO A 16 -29.31 -8.48 3.71
CA PRO A 16 -28.82 -8.61 2.35
C PRO A 16 -28.53 -7.22 1.76
N PRO A 17 -27.52 -7.09 0.88
CA PRO A 17 -27.31 -5.87 0.11
C PRO A 17 -28.54 -5.61 -0.79
N SER A 18 -28.79 -4.32 -1.10
CA SER A 18 -29.90 -3.98 -1.97
C SER A 18 -29.69 -4.56 -3.38
N PRO A 19 -30.77 -4.88 -4.12
CA PRO A 19 -30.67 -5.39 -5.49
C PRO A 19 -29.87 -4.47 -6.42
N GLU A 20 -30.01 -3.15 -6.25
CA GLU A 20 -29.30 -2.13 -7.03
C GLU A 20 -27.79 -2.21 -6.78
N PHE A 21 -27.37 -2.39 -5.52
CA PHE A 21 -25.96 -2.55 -5.18
C PHE A 21 -25.39 -3.86 -5.74
N VAL A 22 -26.13 -4.97 -5.61
CA VAL A 22 -25.71 -6.27 -6.14
C VAL A 22 -25.44 -6.21 -7.64
N LYS A 23 -26.29 -5.52 -8.40
CA LYS A 23 -26.17 -5.40 -9.86
C LYS A 23 -24.91 -4.68 -10.33
N GLN A 24 -24.41 -3.71 -9.57
CA GLN A 24 -23.21 -2.93 -9.94
C GLN A 24 -21.92 -3.40 -9.25
N ALA A 25 -22.01 -4.33 -8.31
CA ALA A 25 -20.85 -4.82 -7.59
C ALA A 25 -19.95 -5.68 -8.48
N ASN A 26 -18.63 -5.56 -8.31
CA ASN A 26 -17.63 -6.40 -9.00
C ASN A 26 -17.84 -7.90 -8.75
N ILE A 27 -18.42 -8.26 -7.60
CA ILE A 27 -18.88 -9.62 -7.28
C ILE A 27 -20.39 -9.53 -7.03
N SER A 28 -21.18 -9.84 -8.06
CA SER A 28 -22.62 -9.60 -8.06
C SER A 28 -23.39 -10.71 -7.32
N GLY A 29 -23.34 -10.67 -5.98
CA GLY A 29 -24.12 -11.53 -5.10
C GLY A 29 -23.53 -12.92 -4.85
N MET A 30 -24.26 -13.72 -4.08
CA MET A 30 -23.75 -15.00 -3.54
C MET A 30 -23.41 -16.03 -4.61
N ALA A 31 -24.11 -16.03 -5.75
CA ALA A 31 -23.80 -16.95 -6.84
C ALA A 31 -22.43 -16.63 -7.47
N ALA A 32 -22.15 -15.35 -7.77
CA ALA A 32 -20.86 -14.92 -8.31
C ALA A 32 -19.72 -15.14 -7.31
N TYR A 33 -19.96 -14.87 -6.03
CA TYR A 33 -19.01 -15.16 -4.95
C TYR A 33 -18.66 -16.65 -4.88
N LYS A 34 -19.68 -17.53 -4.83
CA LYS A 34 -19.47 -18.98 -4.77
C LYS A 34 -18.72 -19.49 -6.00
N ALA A 35 -19.06 -19.01 -7.19
CA ALA A 35 -18.35 -19.38 -8.42
C ALA A 35 -16.85 -19.01 -8.36
N LEU A 36 -16.50 -17.85 -7.78
CA LEU A 36 -15.10 -17.46 -7.57
C LEU A 36 -14.40 -18.35 -6.53
N CYS A 37 -15.07 -18.70 -5.44
CA CYS A 37 -14.55 -19.65 -4.45
C CYS A 37 -14.31 -21.03 -5.09
N ASP A 38 -15.30 -21.54 -5.83
CA ASP A 38 -15.22 -22.83 -6.50
C ASP A 38 -14.10 -22.84 -7.57
N GLU A 39 -13.83 -21.72 -8.24
CA GLU A 39 -12.66 -21.57 -9.12
C GLU A 39 -11.35 -21.68 -8.35
N ALA A 40 -11.21 -20.93 -7.26
CA ALA A 40 -9.99 -20.94 -6.44
C ALA A 40 -9.74 -22.29 -5.76
N GLU A 41 -10.79 -23.02 -5.36
CA GLU A 41 -10.68 -24.36 -4.77
C GLU A 41 -10.26 -25.41 -5.82
N ARG A 42 -10.73 -25.28 -7.06
CA ARG A 42 -10.40 -26.22 -8.14
C ARG A 42 -8.97 -26.06 -8.66
N ASP A 43 -8.49 -24.83 -8.78
CA ASP A 43 -7.13 -24.53 -9.25
C ASP A 43 -6.58 -23.30 -8.53
N PHE A 44 -6.05 -23.51 -7.33
CA PHE A 44 -5.54 -22.44 -6.48
C PHE A 44 -4.39 -21.66 -7.12
N GLU A 45 -3.38 -22.35 -7.67
CA GLU A 45 -2.25 -21.69 -8.33
C GLU A 45 -2.69 -20.96 -9.59
N GLY A 46 -3.53 -21.57 -10.44
CA GLY A 46 -4.01 -20.97 -11.68
C GLY A 46 -4.91 -19.76 -11.44
N PHE A 47 -5.78 -19.81 -10.44
CA PHE A 47 -6.61 -18.68 -10.01
C PHE A 47 -5.76 -17.45 -9.68
N TRP A 48 -4.77 -17.61 -8.79
CA TRP A 48 -3.90 -16.51 -8.40
C TRP A 48 -2.97 -16.06 -9.54
N ALA A 49 -2.49 -16.98 -10.36
CA ALA A 49 -1.68 -16.65 -11.54
C ALA A 49 -2.46 -15.79 -12.54
N ARG A 50 -3.74 -16.10 -12.77
CA ARG A 50 -4.62 -15.32 -13.66
C ARG A 50 -4.82 -13.91 -13.11
N LEU A 51 -5.26 -13.77 -11.86
CA LEU A 51 -5.48 -12.46 -11.23
C LEU A 51 -4.21 -11.60 -11.17
N ALA A 52 -3.06 -12.21 -10.88
CA ALA A 52 -1.79 -11.48 -10.85
C ALA A 52 -1.39 -10.93 -12.23
N ARG A 53 -1.71 -11.63 -13.33
CA ARG A 53 -1.46 -11.14 -14.70
C ARG A 53 -2.49 -10.09 -15.14
N GLU A 54 -3.73 -10.20 -14.69
CA GLU A 54 -4.80 -9.24 -15.01
C GLU A 54 -4.62 -7.89 -14.29
N HIS A 55 -4.21 -7.92 -13.02
CA HIS A 55 -4.25 -6.72 -12.16
C HIS A 55 -2.90 -6.07 -11.89
N VAL A 56 -1.79 -6.77 -12.11
CA VAL A 56 -0.44 -6.26 -11.88
C VAL A 56 0.31 -6.20 -13.20
N TYR A 57 0.92 -5.06 -13.49
CA TYR A 57 1.87 -4.94 -14.58
C TYR A 57 3.18 -5.63 -14.21
N TRP A 58 3.63 -6.53 -15.08
CA TRP A 58 4.91 -7.22 -14.97
C TRP A 58 5.84 -6.76 -16.08
N ARG A 59 7.01 -6.23 -15.70
CA ARG A 59 8.09 -5.94 -16.67
C ARG A 59 8.68 -7.24 -17.22
N LYS A 60 8.86 -8.23 -16.33
CA LYS A 60 9.16 -9.61 -16.70
C LYS A 60 8.01 -10.47 -16.16
N PRO A 61 7.20 -11.11 -17.02
CA PRO A 61 6.18 -12.06 -16.58
C PRO A 61 6.79 -13.19 -15.74
N PHE A 62 6.05 -13.67 -14.75
CA PHE A 62 6.41 -14.86 -13.97
C PHE A 62 5.96 -16.13 -14.69
N THR A 63 6.73 -17.21 -14.56
CA THR A 63 6.37 -18.54 -15.03
C THR A 63 5.85 -19.45 -13.92
N LYS A 64 6.26 -19.23 -12.66
CA LYS A 64 5.78 -20.02 -11.50
C LYS A 64 4.94 -19.14 -10.57
N ALA A 65 3.71 -19.56 -10.31
CA ALA A 65 2.78 -18.81 -9.46
C ALA A 65 3.16 -18.94 -7.98
N LEU A 66 3.24 -20.17 -7.50
CA LEU A 66 3.63 -20.50 -6.13
C LEU A 66 4.71 -21.57 -6.14
N ASP A 67 5.78 -21.35 -5.39
CA ASP A 67 6.78 -22.36 -5.08
C ASP A 67 6.78 -22.66 -3.57
N GLU A 68 6.45 -23.92 -3.25
CA GLU A 68 6.31 -24.46 -1.90
C GLU A 68 7.44 -25.42 -1.53
N SER A 69 8.42 -25.61 -2.42
CA SER A 69 9.51 -26.59 -2.23
C SER A 69 10.36 -26.36 -0.97
N ASN A 70 10.29 -25.14 -0.41
CA ASN A 70 11.00 -24.73 0.80
C ASN A 70 10.06 -24.21 1.90
N ALA A 71 8.88 -24.82 2.08
CA ALA A 71 7.97 -24.46 3.17
C ALA A 71 8.70 -24.45 4.54
N PRO A 72 8.47 -23.45 5.42
CA PRO A 72 7.45 -22.39 5.35
C PRO A 72 7.88 -21.12 4.57
N PHE A 73 9.00 -21.14 3.85
CA PHE A 73 9.47 -20.01 3.01
C PHE A 73 8.86 -20.03 1.61
N PHE A 74 7.54 -19.85 1.55
CA PHE A 74 6.78 -19.79 0.30
C PHE A 74 7.24 -18.64 -0.59
N ARG A 75 7.34 -18.89 -1.90
CA ARG A 75 7.72 -17.88 -2.88
C ARG A 75 6.63 -17.72 -3.95
N TRP A 76 6.04 -16.53 -3.99
CA TRP A 76 5.04 -16.16 -4.98
C TRP A 76 5.66 -15.38 -6.13
N PHE A 77 5.35 -15.78 -7.37
CA PHE A 77 5.71 -15.07 -8.60
C PHE A 77 7.22 -14.73 -8.70
N HIS A 78 8.06 -15.56 -8.10
CA HIS A 78 9.42 -15.21 -7.70
C HIS A 78 10.39 -14.96 -8.86
N ASP A 79 10.06 -15.49 -10.04
CA ASP A 79 10.84 -15.31 -11.26
C ASP A 79 10.34 -14.12 -12.12
N GLY A 80 9.22 -13.51 -11.72
CA GLY A 80 8.68 -12.28 -12.30
C GLY A 80 9.36 -11.02 -11.77
N GLN A 81 9.26 -9.92 -12.53
CA GLN A 81 9.76 -8.62 -12.13
C GLN A 81 8.71 -7.54 -12.33
N THR A 82 8.46 -6.77 -11.27
CA THR A 82 7.55 -5.63 -11.27
C THR A 82 8.12 -4.49 -10.43
N ASN A 83 7.47 -3.33 -10.46
CA ASN A 83 7.76 -2.21 -9.58
C ASN A 83 6.45 -1.64 -9.04
N ALA A 84 6.36 -1.47 -7.71
CA ALA A 84 5.16 -0.97 -7.05
C ALA A 84 4.83 0.47 -7.48
N SER A 85 5.85 1.34 -7.57
CA SER A 85 5.65 2.73 -8.03
C SER A 85 5.12 2.80 -9.46
N TYR A 86 5.61 1.94 -10.35
CA TYR A 86 5.07 1.85 -11.72
C TYR A 86 3.59 1.44 -11.75
N ASN A 87 3.21 0.44 -10.95
CA ASN A 87 1.83 -0.02 -10.85
C ASN A 87 0.91 1.01 -10.20
N CYS A 88 1.41 1.77 -9.22
CA CYS A 88 0.63 2.79 -8.54
C CYS A 88 0.54 4.10 -9.32
N LEU A 89 1.50 4.41 -10.20
CA LEU A 89 1.60 5.73 -10.83
C LEU A 89 1.73 5.65 -12.36
N ASP A 90 2.87 5.17 -12.86
CA ASP A 90 3.27 5.29 -14.26
C ASP A 90 2.24 4.72 -15.24
N ARG A 91 1.71 3.52 -14.95
CA ARG A 91 0.72 2.88 -15.85
C ARG A 91 -0.55 3.71 -16.02
N HIS A 92 -0.88 4.54 -15.04
CA HIS A 92 -2.08 5.38 -15.05
C HIS A 92 -1.86 6.69 -15.83
N LEU A 93 -0.62 7.09 -16.09
CA LEU A 93 -0.31 8.30 -16.88
C LEU A 93 -0.72 8.18 -18.34
N ALA A 94 -0.74 6.96 -18.88
CA ALA A 94 -1.13 6.72 -20.27
C ALA A 94 -2.64 6.90 -20.49
N THR A 95 -3.47 6.68 -19.47
CA THR A 95 -4.93 6.63 -19.60
C THR A 95 -5.67 7.71 -18.83
N GLN A 96 -5.13 8.16 -17.70
CA GLN A 96 -5.80 9.08 -16.77
C GLN A 96 -4.81 10.01 -16.03
N PRO A 97 -3.90 10.71 -16.74
CA PRO A 97 -2.83 11.48 -16.10
C PRO A 97 -3.35 12.62 -15.22
N ASP A 98 -4.45 13.26 -15.61
CA ASP A 98 -5.01 14.43 -14.92
C ASP A 98 -6.11 14.04 -13.91
N LYS A 99 -6.41 12.75 -13.75
CA LYS A 99 -7.30 12.25 -12.70
C LYS A 99 -6.64 12.45 -11.33
N THR A 100 -7.42 12.91 -10.36
CA THR A 100 -7.00 13.02 -8.96
C THR A 100 -6.57 11.65 -8.43
N ALA A 101 -5.30 11.54 -8.05
CA ALA A 101 -4.71 10.36 -7.42
C ALA A 101 -4.83 10.43 -5.89
N LEU A 102 -4.61 11.62 -5.31
CA LEU A 102 -4.71 11.85 -3.87
C LEU A 102 -5.65 13.03 -3.59
N ILE A 103 -6.53 12.83 -2.62
CA ILE A 103 -7.27 13.90 -1.95
C ILE A 103 -6.71 13.95 -0.54
N PHE A 104 -6.06 15.06 -0.20
CA PHE A 104 -5.51 15.30 1.12
C PHE A 104 -6.32 16.39 1.79
N GLU A 105 -6.90 16.07 2.94
CA GLU A 105 -7.62 16.99 3.79
C GLU A 105 -6.72 17.32 4.98
N ALA A 106 -6.29 18.58 5.05
CA ALA A 106 -5.46 19.08 6.12
C ALA A 106 -6.29 19.33 7.39
N ASP A 107 -5.60 19.45 8.53
CA ASP A 107 -6.21 19.65 9.84
C ASP A 107 -7.06 20.94 9.92
N ASP A 108 -6.72 21.97 9.14
CA ASP A 108 -7.46 23.23 9.03
C ASP A 108 -8.63 23.18 8.02
N GLY A 109 -8.95 21.99 7.49
CA GLY A 109 -10.00 21.77 6.50
C GLY A 109 -9.62 22.12 5.06
N LYS A 110 -8.39 22.57 4.80
CA LYS A 110 -7.94 22.79 3.42
C LYS A 110 -7.82 21.46 2.70
N VAL A 111 -8.40 21.39 1.50
CA VAL A 111 -8.36 20.18 0.66
C VAL A 111 -7.41 20.40 -0.51
N ALA A 112 -6.33 19.62 -0.55
CA ALA A 112 -5.45 19.51 -1.69
C ALA A 112 -5.84 18.31 -2.56
N ARG A 113 -5.90 18.51 -3.87
CA ARG A 113 -6.08 17.44 -4.86
C ARG A 113 -4.82 17.34 -5.69
N VAL A 114 -4.26 16.14 -5.78
CA VAL A 114 -3.03 15.87 -6.54
C VAL A 114 -3.36 14.86 -7.61
N SER A 115 -3.17 15.25 -8.87
CA SER A 115 -3.33 14.38 -10.03
C SER A 115 -2.25 13.30 -10.11
N TYR A 116 -2.48 12.24 -10.90
CA TYR A 116 -1.45 11.23 -11.19
C TYR A 116 -0.18 11.88 -11.77
N ARG A 117 -0.33 12.85 -12.69
CA ARG A 117 0.78 13.57 -13.31
C ARG A 117 1.61 14.34 -12.28
N GLU A 118 0.97 15.12 -11.41
CA GLU A 118 1.68 15.87 -10.38
C GLU A 118 2.37 14.96 -9.37
N LEU A 119 1.69 13.90 -8.93
CA LEU A 119 2.25 12.92 -8.00
C LEU A 119 3.47 12.22 -8.61
N TYR A 120 3.38 11.80 -9.88
CA TYR A 120 4.49 11.23 -10.62
C TYR A 120 5.71 12.15 -10.66
N HIS A 121 5.53 13.44 -10.96
CA HIS A 121 6.64 14.40 -10.99
C HIS A 121 7.26 14.61 -9.60
N ARG A 122 6.45 14.69 -8.53
CA ARG A 122 6.96 14.77 -7.14
C ARG A 122 7.77 13.53 -6.77
N VAL A 123 7.25 12.34 -7.08
CA VAL A 123 7.93 11.05 -6.82
C VAL A 123 9.23 10.93 -7.60
N CYS A 124 9.24 11.27 -8.88
CA CYS A 124 10.46 11.22 -9.69
C CYS A 124 11.53 12.18 -9.18
N ARG A 125 11.15 13.39 -8.75
CA ARG A 125 12.09 14.36 -8.17
C ARG A 125 12.74 13.81 -6.91
N LEU A 126 11.95 13.31 -5.95
CA LEU A 126 12.49 12.75 -4.72
C LEU A 126 13.32 11.49 -4.98
N ALA A 127 12.87 10.59 -5.85
CA ALA A 127 13.62 9.39 -6.23
C ALA A 127 14.98 9.73 -6.83
N ASN A 128 15.07 10.78 -7.65
CA ASN A 128 16.33 11.27 -8.19
C ASN A 128 17.23 11.88 -7.11
N ALA A 129 16.67 12.64 -6.16
CA ALA A 129 17.41 13.16 -5.02
C ALA A 129 17.97 12.04 -4.14
N LEU A 130 17.20 10.99 -3.85
CA LEU A 130 17.67 9.83 -3.08
C LEU A 130 18.83 9.13 -3.78
N LYS A 131 18.74 8.88 -5.10
CA LYS A 131 19.86 8.32 -5.88
C LYS A 131 21.10 9.22 -5.86
N ALA A 132 20.92 10.54 -5.98
CA ALA A 132 22.02 11.49 -5.93
C ALA A 132 22.72 11.51 -4.56
N ASN A 133 21.98 11.22 -3.48
CA ASN A 133 22.51 11.02 -2.13
C ASN A 133 23.04 9.60 -1.88
N GLY A 134 23.17 8.78 -2.93
CA GLY A 134 23.84 7.48 -2.85
C GLY A 134 22.95 6.32 -2.42
N ILE A 135 21.62 6.49 -2.30
CA ILE A 135 20.68 5.41 -1.97
C ILE A 135 20.59 4.40 -3.11
N ARG A 136 20.72 3.12 -2.79
CA ARG A 136 20.79 2.00 -3.73
C ARG A 136 19.63 1.02 -3.53
N LYS A 137 19.49 0.12 -4.50
CA LYS A 137 18.56 -1.02 -4.39
C LYS A 137 18.91 -1.85 -3.14
N GLY A 138 17.90 -2.14 -2.33
CA GLY A 138 18.04 -2.91 -1.08
C GLY A 138 18.40 -2.07 0.14
N ASP A 139 18.75 -0.80 -0.03
CA ASP A 139 18.96 0.09 1.11
C ASP A 139 17.65 0.32 1.86
N ARG A 140 17.77 0.51 3.17
CA ARG A 140 16.63 0.72 4.07
C ARG A 140 16.55 2.20 4.43
N VAL A 141 15.39 2.80 4.21
CA VAL A 141 15.14 4.23 4.42
C VAL A 141 13.97 4.39 5.38
N ILE A 142 14.17 5.10 6.49
CA ILE A 142 13.07 5.42 7.41
C ILE A 142 12.30 6.61 6.89
N ILE A 143 10.98 6.54 6.97
CA ILE A 143 10.06 7.65 6.74
C ILE A 143 9.41 7.97 8.08
N TYR A 144 9.81 9.10 8.67
CA TYR A 144 9.26 9.64 9.91
C TYR A 144 8.51 10.94 9.59
N MET A 145 7.30 10.80 9.06
CA MET A 145 6.51 11.92 8.55
C MET A 145 5.08 11.86 9.07
N PRO A 146 4.40 13.01 9.20
CA PRO A 146 2.96 13.04 9.43
C PRO A 146 2.18 12.55 8.21
N MET A 147 0.88 12.32 8.41
CA MET A 147 -0.06 12.06 7.33
C MET A 147 -0.09 13.25 6.36
N SER A 148 0.59 13.10 5.23
CA SER A 148 0.81 14.15 4.24
C SER A 148 0.93 13.55 2.84
N VAL A 149 0.77 14.40 1.81
CA VAL A 149 1.05 14.00 0.42
C VAL A 149 2.52 13.59 0.29
N GLU A 150 3.41 14.30 0.98
CA GLU A 150 4.85 14.10 0.94
C GLU A 150 5.26 12.73 1.51
N ALA A 151 4.56 12.21 2.52
CA ALA A 151 4.77 10.85 3.01
C ALA A 151 4.47 9.79 1.92
N VAL A 152 3.41 9.98 1.13
CA VAL A 152 3.11 9.12 -0.03
C VAL A 152 4.18 9.26 -1.10
N VAL A 153 4.64 10.47 -1.36
CA VAL A 153 5.76 10.73 -2.29
C VAL A 153 7.03 10.00 -1.83
N ALA A 154 7.35 10.01 -0.54
CA ALA A 154 8.52 9.33 0.04
C ALA A 154 8.44 7.81 -0.10
N MET A 155 7.29 7.20 0.23
CA MET A 155 7.07 5.76 0.06
C MET A 155 7.24 5.34 -1.40
N GLN A 156 6.58 6.05 -2.32
CA GLN A 156 6.63 5.77 -3.75
C GLN A 156 8.03 6.02 -4.33
N ALA A 157 8.76 7.04 -3.87
CA ALA A 157 10.12 7.31 -4.31
C ALA A 157 11.10 6.19 -3.90
N CYS A 158 10.99 5.68 -2.68
CA CYS A 158 11.79 4.53 -2.22
C CYS A 158 11.48 3.28 -3.06
N ALA A 159 10.20 2.95 -3.22
CA ALA A 159 9.76 1.80 -4.02
C ALA A 159 10.22 1.91 -5.49
N ARG A 160 10.23 3.12 -6.05
CA ARG A 160 10.68 3.38 -7.43
C ARG A 160 12.14 3.02 -7.67
N ILE A 161 13.00 3.26 -6.69
CA ILE A 161 14.45 2.96 -6.77
C ILE A 161 14.81 1.62 -6.12
N ALA A 162 13.80 0.83 -5.74
CA ALA A 162 13.94 -0.44 -5.04
C ALA A 162 14.68 -0.33 -3.69
N ALA A 163 14.55 0.80 -3.01
CA ALA A 163 14.87 0.95 -1.60
C ALA A 163 13.69 0.47 -0.74
N THR A 164 13.98 -0.15 0.40
CA THR A 164 12.98 -0.61 1.36
C THR A 164 12.63 0.52 2.32
N HIS A 165 11.41 1.05 2.25
CA HIS A 165 10.97 2.06 3.20
C HIS A 165 10.44 1.44 4.51
N SER A 166 10.86 1.98 5.65
CA SER A 166 10.34 1.66 6.98
C SER A 166 9.58 2.87 7.52
N VAL A 167 8.25 2.78 7.56
CA VAL A 167 7.40 3.91 7.96
C VAL A 167 7.25 3.89 9.48
N VAL A 168 7.64 4.98 10.12
CA VAL A 168 7.51 5.18 11.57
C VAL A 168 6.48 6.26 11.79
N PHE A 169 5.46 5.95 12.60
CA PHE A 169 4.41 6.91 12.94
C PHE A 169 5.01 8.16 13.58
N GLY A 170 4.67 9.34 13.03
CA GLY A 170 5.22 10.65 13.39
C GLY A 170 4.97 11.13 14.82
N GLY A 171 4.34 10.34 15.69
CA GLY A 171 4.16 10.64 17.11
C GLY A 171 4.95 9.73 18.04
N PHE A 172 5.86 8.90 17.52
CA PHE A 172 6.72 8.07 18.34
C PHE A 172 7.84 8.87 19.00
N SER A 173 8.28 8.42 20.17
CA SER A 173 9.41 9.03 20.86
C SER A 173 10.73 8.84 20.09
N ALA A 174 11.70 9.72 20.35
CA ALA A 174 13.04 9.62 19.78
C ALA A 174 13.68 8.24 20.03
N LYS A 175 13.46 7.63 21.21
CA LYS A 175 13.95 6.28 21.52
C LYS A 175 13.35 5.22 20.57
N SER A 176 12.04 5.28 20.33
CA SER A 176 11.35 4.35 19.43
C SER A 176 11.85 4.47 17.99
N ILE A 177 12.22 5.68 17.54
CA ILE A 177 12.80 5.89 16.21
C ILE A 177 14.22 5.33 16.17
N HIS A 178 15.03 5.62 17.19
CA HIS A 178 16.41 5.14 17.31
C HIS A 178 16.50 3.62 17.24
N GLU A 179 15.68 2.91 18.02
CA GLU A 179 15.66 1.43 18.02
C GLU A 179 15.38 0.87 16.62
N ARG A 180 14.49 1.51 15.85
CA ARG A 180 14.17 1.10 14.46
C ARG A 180 15.28 1.43 13.48
N ILE A 181 15.97 2.56 13.65
CA ILE A 181 17.13 2.92 12.84
C ILE A 181 18.20 1.83 12.96
N ILE A 182 18.49 1.42 14.19
CA ILE A 182 19.53 0.41 14.50
C ILE A 182 19.11 -0.97 13.98
N ASP A 183 17.92 -1.43 14.34
CA ASP A 183 17.41 -2.75 13.92
C ASP A 183 17.34 -2.89 12.40
N ALA A 184 16.75 -1.89 11.74
CA ALA A 184 16.64 -1.89 10.30
C ALA A 184 17.94 -1.51 9.59
N GLY A 185 19.05 -1.23 10.28
CA GLY A 185 20.32 -0.80 9.67
C GLY A 185 20.12 0.26 8.58
N THR A 186 19.34 1.28 8.93
CA THR A 186 18.83 2.29 8.00
C THR A 186 19.96 3.21 7.53
N VAL A 187 19.96 3.59 6.25
CA VAL A 187 21.01 4.45 5.68
C VAL A 187 20.56 5.91 5.48
N ALA A 188 19.26 6.18 5.57
CA ALA A 188 18.71 7.53 5.48
C ALA A 188 17.37 7.65 6.21
N VAL A 189 17.06 8.86 6.68
CA VAL A 189 15.77 9.22 7.29
C VAL A 189 15.16 10.36 6.49
N ILE A 190 13.90 10.20 6.07
CA ILE A 190 13.08 11.25 5.49
C ILE A 190 12.11 11.72 6.58
N THR A 191 12.12 13.01 6.90
CA THR A 191 11.33 13.60 7.98
C THR A 191 10.64 14.89 7.57
N ALA A 192 9.69 15.34 8.39
CA ALA A 192 9.14 16.69 8.37
C ALA A 192 9.77 17.56 9.46
N ASP A 193 9.56 18.86 9.37
CA ASP A 193 9.86 19.87 10.40
C ASP A 193 8.87 19.83 11.57
N GLY A 194 7.62 19.47 11.31
CA GLY A 194 6.59 19.23 12.32
C GLY A 194 5.26 18.81 11.68
N GLN A 195 4.17 18.83 12.47
CA GLN A 195 2.82 18.55 11.99
C GLN A 195 1.75 19.34 12.74
N MET A 196 0.62 19.58 12.07
CA MET A 196 -0.60 20.07 12.68
C MET A 196 -1.59 18.92 12.84
N ARG A 197 -2.08 18.69 14.08
CA ARG A 197 -3.07 17.66 14.36
C ARG A 197 -3.99 18.06 15.50
N GLY A 198 -5.29 18.09 15.26
CA GLY A 198 -6.29 18.50 16.24
C GLY A 198 -6.11 19.95 16.70
N GLY A 199 -5.71 20.83 15.78
CA GLY A 199 -5.39 22.24 16.04
C GLY A 199 -4.10 22.48 16.81
N LYS A 200 -3.27 21.45 17.03
CA LYS A 200 -2.02 21.55 17.77
C LYS A 200 -0.82 21.33 16.86
N GLU A 201 0.20 22.14 17.06
CA GLU A 201 1.53 21.91 16.52
C GLU A 201 2.22 20.81 17.33
N ILE A 202 2.70 19.78 16.64
CA ILE A 202 3.40 18.64 17.22
C ILE A 202 4.76 18.54 16.49
N PRO A 203 5.88 18.46 17.22
CA PRO A 203 7.20 18.20 16.65
C PRO A 203 7.29 16.86 15.91
#